data_AF-A0A1M4E0N6-F1
#
_entry.id   AF-A0A1M4E0N6-F1
#
_cell.length_a   1.000
_cell.length_b   1.000
_cell.length_c   1.000
_cell.angle_alpha   90.00
_cell.angle_beta   90.00
_cell.angle_gamma   90.00
#
_symmetry.space_group_name_H-M   'P 1'
#
loop_
_entity.id
_entity.type
_entity.pdbx_description
1 polymer ?
#
loop_
_entity_poly.entity_id
_entity_poly.type
_entity_poly.pdbx_seq_one_letter_code
_entity_poly.pdbx_strand_id
1 'polypeptide(L)'
;MYRSYHRLLKNHWLGNGACWTVIVPDDGNPLTLTEIGDRLSGGESHVAQKTARPVNAFPGDEAWAVLVGRSGSVTELFEYGFHAAFPPVLPRLSEGGRAYSVHWNVNGNNRIAFAADGELLLAVDAMYPGSWTHEANLAHWPELTAMAPHFRWRNGKSWRAASLATIELTTGCRLSQEWLEQERPHLTGQRWGSAARSPSVTVRVKPVRLPESHPRSTARRMQALTRAARPARRRTSRGSSRCPGSRWAGGGPASGRRCRRRR
;
A
#
# COMPACT_ATOMS: atom_id res chain seq x y z
N MET A 1 9.64 -0.45 -0.77
CA MET A 1 8.20 -0.15 -0.62
C MET A 1 7.88 1.33 -0.81
N TYR A 2 8.02 2.21 0.20
CA TYR A 2 7.67 3.65 0.10
C TYR A 2 8.19 4.37 -1.16
N ARG A 3 9.48 4.23 -1.49
CA ARG A 3 10.07 4.89 -2.67
C ARG A 3 9.44 4.43 -3.99
N SER A 4 8.98 3.18 -4.05
CA SER A 4 8.32 2.62 -5.21
C SER A 4 6.94 3.25 -5.40
N TYR A 5 6.15 3.40 -4.34
CA TYR A 5 4.87 4.10 -4.40
C TYR A 5 5.03 5.58 -4.71
N HIS A 6 6.06 6.22 -4.14
CA HIS A 6 6.37 7.61 -4.47
C HIS A 6 6.66 7.80 -5.97
N ARG A 7 7.32 6.84 -6.62
CA ARG A 7 7.54 6.85 -8.08
C ARG A 7 6.23 6.58 -8.84
N LEU A 8 5.46 5.58 -8.42
CA LEU A 8 4.16 5.25 -9.01
C LEU A 8 3.23 6.48 -9.04
N LEU A 9 3.07 7.15 -7.90
CA LEU A 9 2.19 8.31 -7.74
C LEU A 9 2.63 9.52 -8.58
N LYS A 10 3.92 9.68 -8.86
CA LYS A 10 4.42 10.78 -9.71
C LYS A 10 4.10 10.58 -11.19
N ASN A 11 4.00 9.32 -11.62
CA ASN A 11 3.87 8.95 -13.03
C ASN A 11 2.45 8.49 -13.38
N HIS A 12 1.50 8.62 -12.45
CA HIS A 12 0.16 8.04 -12.61
C HIS A 12 -0.90 8.98 -12.04
N TRP A 13 -2.11 8.90 -12.61
CA TRP A 13 -3.27 9.71 -12.19
C TRP A 13 -3.70 9.48 -10.73
N LEU A 14 -3.17 8.45 -10.06
CA LEU A 14 -3.42 8.15 -8.65
C LEU A 14 -3.11 9.33 -7.72
N GLY A 15 -2.28 10.29 -8.13
CA GLY A 15 -2.07 11.52 -7.38
C GLY A 15 -3.35 12.31 -7.10
N ASN A 16 -4.36 12.21 -7.97
CA ASN A 16 -5.61 12.96 -7.91
C ASN A 16 -6.63 12.30 -6.98
N GLY A 17 -6.76 10.98 -7.06
CA GLY A 17 -7.70 10.23 -6.24
C GLY A 17 -7.50 8.73 -6.41
N ALA A 18 -7.76 8.00 -5.34
CA ALA A 18 -7.75 6.54 -5.34
C ALA A 18 -8.42 6.04 -4.06
N CYS A 19 -9.00 4.86 -4.13
CA CYS A 19 -9.31 4.03 -2.97
C CYS A 19 -8.79 2.63 -3.26
N TRP A 20 -8.01 2.09 -2.32
CA TRP A 20 -7.49 0.74 -2.37
C TRP A 20 -7.76 0.06 -1.04
N THR A 21 -8.47 -1.06 -1.10
CA THR A 21 -8.85 -1.87 0.05
C THR A 21 -8.32 -3.28 -0.13
N VAL A 22 -7.72 -3.82 0.92
CA VAL A 22 -7.14 -5.17 0.94
C VAL A 22 -7.81 -5.97 2.04
N ILE A 23 -8.34 -7.13 1.69
CA ILE A 23 -9.06 -8.02 2.59
C ILE A 23 -8.24 -9.29 2.78
N VAL A 24 -8.00 -9.64 4.03
CA VAL A 24 -7.21 -10.81 4.46
C VAL A 24 -8.12 -11.74 5.27
N PRO A 25 -8.75 -12.73 4.61
CA PRO A 25 -9.62 -13.72 5.26
C PRO A 25 -8.84 -14.60 6.26
N ASP A 26 -9.50 -15.03 7.34
CA ASP A 26 -8.89 -15.87 8.38
C ASP A 26 -8.73 -17.33 7.98
N ASP A 27 -9.62 -17.83 7.13
CA ASP A 27 -9.59 -19.20 6.62
C ASP A 27 -8.55 -19.40 5.50
N GLY A 28 -7.91 -18.31 5.06
CA GLY A 28 -6.91 -18.31 4.01
C GLY A 28 -7.48 -18.45 2.59
N ASN A 29 -8.80 -18.36 2.41
CA ASN A 29 -9.44 -18.42 1.09
C ASN A 29 -9.86 -17.01 0.64
N PRO A 30 -9.50 -16.58 -0.58
CA PRO A 30 -9.91 -15.26 -1.07
C PRO A 30 -11.42 -15.23 -1.30
N LEU A 31 -12.05 -14.10 -0.96
CA LEU A 31 -13.48 -13.91 -1.20
C LEU A 31 -13.85 -14.10 -2.68
N THR A 32 -15.00 -14.72 -2.91
CA THR A 32 -15.66 -14.83 -4.21
C THR A 32 -16.20 -13.48 -4.68
N LEU A 33 -16.44 -13.32 -5.98
CA LEU A 33 -17.04 -12.08 -6.51
C LEU A 33 -18.43 -11.82 -5.91
N THR A 34 -19.21 -12.87 -5.67
CA THR A 34 -20.53 -12.78 -5.03
C THR A 34 -20.41 -12.29 -3.59
N GLU A 35 -19.55 -12.89 -2.77
CA GLU A 35 -19.35 -12.44 -1.38
C GLU A 35 -18.86 -10.98 -1.30
N ILE A 36 -17.97 -10.59 -2.22
CA ILE A 36 -17.51 -9.19 -2.30
C ILE A 36 -18.69 -8.29 -2.67
N GLY A 37 -19.49 -8.68 -3.66
CA GLY A 37 -20.68 -7.94 -4.08
C GLY A 37 -21.68 -7.74 -2.96
N ASP A 38 -22.03 -8.82 -2.25
CA ASP A 38 -22.95 -8.81 -1.12
C ASP A 38 -22.45 -7.90 0.02
N ARG A 39 -21.16 -7.99 0.35
CA ARG A 39 -20.56 -7.16 1.40
C ARG A 39 -20.46 -5.70 0.98
N LEU A 40 -20.18 -5.40 -0.29
CA LEU A 40 -20.15 -4.02 -0.82
C LEU A 40 -21.55 -3.41 -0.87
N SER A 41 -22.56 -4.15 -1.30
CA SER A 41 -23.92 -3.65 -1.48
C SER A 41 -24.72 -3.63 -0.18
N GLY A 42 -24.44 -4.55 0.74
CA GLY A 42 -25.20 -4.69 1.99
C GLY A 42 -26.50 -5.44 1.79
N GLY A 43 -26.48 -6.40 0.86
CA GLY A 43 -27.67 -7.14 0.43
C GLY A 43 -28.48 -6.45 -0.66
N GLU A 44 -28.11 -5.23 -1.08
CA GLU A 44 -28.71 -4.60 -2.25
C GLU A 44 -28.19 -5.21 -3.58
N SER A 45 -28.91 -4.94 -4.67
CA SER A 45 -28.55 -5.42 -6.00
C SER A 45 -27.19 -4.89 -6.45
N HIS A 46 -26.36 -5.81 -6.95
CA HIS A 46 -25.09 -5.52 -7.59
C HIS A 46 -24.95 -6.36 -8.87
N VAL A 47 -24.08 -5.94 -9.77
CA VAL A 47 -23.82 -6.64 -11.03
C VAL A 47 -22.32 -6.90 -11.15
N ALA A 48 -21.98 -8.16 -11.41
CA ALA A 48 -20.63 -8.55 -11.79
C ALA A 48 -20.43 -8.31 -13.29
N GLN A 49 -19.42 -7.52 -13.62
CA GLN A 49 -19.01 -7.21 -14.97
C GLN A 49 -17.75 -8.01 -15.31
N LYS A 50 -17.58 -8.37 -16.59
CA LYS A 50 -16.52 -9.28 -17.07
C LYS A 50 -15.11 -8.83 -16.68
N THR A 51 -14.54 -7.89 -17.43
CA THR A 51 -13.23 -7.30 -17.16
C THR A 51 -13.19 -5.87 -17.68
N ALA A 52 -12.50 -4.98 -16.98
CA ALA A 52 -12.19 -3.64 -17.45
C ALA A 52 -10.83 -3.20 -16.89
N ARG A 53 -10.15 -2.30 -17.59
CA ARG A 53 -9.04 -1.55 -17.00
C ARG A 53 -9.58 -0.55 -16.00
N PRO A 54 -8.83 -0.19 -14.94
CA PRO A 54 -9.27 0.79 -13.96
C PRO A 54 -9.81 2.08 -14.57
N VAL A 55 -9.10 2.67 -15.54
CA VAL A 55 -9.52 3.90 -16.22
C VAL A 55 -10.87 3.81 -16.96
N ASN A 56 -11.34 2.60 -17.27
CA ASN A 56 -12.57 2.34 -18.02
C ASN A 56 -13.71 1.77 -17.16
N ALA A 57 -13.44 1.44 -15.89
CA ALA A 57 -14.37 0.70 -15.04
C ALA A 57 -15.32 1.58 -14.24
N PHE A 58 -15.14 2.90 -14.25
CA PHE A 58 -15.87 3.81 -13.36
C PHE A 58 -17.10 4.41 -14.05
N PRO A 59 -18.32 4.08 -13.59
CA PRO A 59 -19.53 4.74 -14.03
C PRO A 59 -19.53 6.20 -13.56
N GLY A 60 -20.42 7.01 -14.14
CA GLY A 60 -20.69 8.37 -13.65
C GLY A 60 -21.20 8.39 -12.21
N ASP A 61 -21.59 9.57 -11.72
CA ASP A 61 -21.79 9.86 -10.29
C ASP A 61 -22.86 9.01 -9.56
N GLU A 62 -23.74 8.32 -10.30
CA GLU A 62 -24.92 7.62 -9.77
C GLU A 62 -24.63 6.19 -9.29
N ALA A 63 -23.49 5.60 -9.65
CA ALA A 63 -23.15 4.23 -9.30
C ALA A 63 -21.74 4.12 -8.73
N TRP A 64 -21.51 3.10 -7.89
CA TRP A 64 -20.15 2.72 -7.52
C TRP A 64 -19.63 1.64 -8.48
N ALA A 65 -18.32 1.62 -8.69
CA ALA A 65 -17.65 0.50 -9.31
C ALA A 65 -16.34 0.17 -8.63
N VAL A 66 -16.14 -1.11 -8.38
CA VAL A 66 -14.98 -1.64 -7.64
C VAL A 66 -14.34 -2.75 -8.46
N LEU A 67 -13.10 -2.55 -8.87
CA LEU A 67 -12.29 -3.60 -9.51
C LEU A 67 -11.82 -4.60 -8.46
N VAL A 68 -11.84 -5.87 -8.82
CA VAL A 68 -11.47 -6.98 -7.95
C VAL A 68 -10.21 -7.66 -8.46
N GLY A 69 -9.17 -7.64 -7.63
CA GLY A 69 -7.93 -8.37 -7.80
C GLY A 69 -7.74 -9.42 -6.71
N ARG A 70 -6.78 -10.31 -6.93
CA ARG A 70 -6.37 -11.33 -5.96
C ARG A 70 -4.85 -11.48 -5.99
N SER A 71 -4.27 -11.64 -4.81
CA SER A 71 -2.86 -11.89 -4.61
C SER A 71 -2.69 -13.03 -3.59
N GLY A 72 -2.65 -14.27 -4.08
CA GLY A 72 -2.71 -15.46 -3.23
C GLY A 72 -4.08 -15.58 -2.54
N SER A 73 -4.07 -15.66 -1.21
CA SER A 73 -5.29 -15.71 -0.38
C SER A 73 -5.95 -14.35 -0.13
N VAL A 74 -5.31 -13.27 -0.58
CA VAL A 74 -5.76 -11.90 -0.31
C VAL A 74 -6.61 -11.38 -1.45
N THR A 75 -7.72 -10.71 -1.12
CA THR A 75 -8.58 -9.99 -2.07
C THR A 75 -8.20 -8.51 -2.08
N GLU A 76 -8.06 -7.94 -3.29
CA GLU A 76 -7.76 -6.52 -3.50
C GLU A 76 -8.94 -5.84 -4.19
N LEU A 77 -9.36 -4.70 -3.66
CA LEU A 77 -10.40 -3.87 -4.22
C LEU A 77 -9.81 -2.51 -4.59
N PHE A 78 -10.16 -2.01 -5.76
CA PHE A 78 -9.71 -0.70 -6.20
C PHE A 78 -10.85 0.08 -6.84
N GLU A 79 -10.94 1.36 -6.50
CA GLU A 79 -11.92 2.28 -7.09
C GLU A 79 -11.39 3.72 -7.16
N TYR A 80 -11.97 4.54 -8.03
CA TYR A 80 -11.73 5.99 -8.04
C TYR A 80 -12.53 6.70 -6.93
N GLY A 81 -13.67 6.12 -6.54
CA GLY A 81 -14.49 6.57 -5.42
C GLY A 81 -13.89 6.20 -4.06
N PHE A 82 -14.77 5.91 -3.09
CA PHE A 82 -14.37 5.46 -1.75
C PHE A 82 -15.45 4.59 -1.09
N HIS A 83 -16.29 3.92 -1.90
CA HIS A 83 -17.38 3.08 -1.42
C HIS A 83 -16.88 1.96 -0.50
N ALA A 84 -15.82 1.25 -0.88
CA ALA A 84 -15.18 0.20 -0.09
C ALA A 84 -14.52 0.72 1.20
N ALA A 85 -14.18 2.01 1.25
CA ALA A 85 -13.65 2.68 2.44
C ALA A 85 -14.75 3.31 3.32
N PHE A 86 -16.01 3.27 2.89
CA PHE A 86 -17.12 3.89 3.60
C PHE A 86 -17.34 3.16 4.95
N PRO A 87 -17.58 3.86 6.08
CA PRO A 87 -17.57 3.21 7.39
C PRO A 87 -18.58 2.09 7.61
N PRO A 88 -19.77 2.10 6.97
CA PRO A 88 -20.65 0.93 6.95
C PRO A 88 -20.18 -0.24 6.09
N VAL A 89 -19.31 -0.02 5.10
CA VAL A 89 -18.89 -1.04 4.11
C VAL A 89 -17.62 -1.75 4.57
N LEU A 90 -16.61 -1.01 5.03
CA LEU A 90 -15.32 -1.59 5.43
C LEU A 90 -15.44 -2.67 6.52
N PRO A 91 -16.32 -2.54 7.54
CA PRO A 91 -16.55 -3.59 8.53
C PRO A 91 -17.17 -4.84 7.91
N ARG A 92 -18.19 -4.72 7.06
CA ARG A 92 -18.77 -5.86 6.32
C ARG A 92 -17.72 -6.59 5.48
N LEU A 93 -16.86 -5.84 4.81
CA LEU A 93 -15.73 -6.41 4.06
C LEU A 93 -14.78 -7.21 4.97
N SER A 94 -14.66 -6.85 6.25
CA SER A 94 -13.79 -7.51 7.23
C SER A 94 -14.39 -8.73 7.92
N GLU A 95 -15.66 -9.11 7.67
CA GLU A 95 -16.27 -10.27 8.31
C GLU A 95 -15.47 -11.57 8.04
N GLY A 96 -15.07 -12.27 9.12
CA GLY A 96 -14.24 -13.48 9.04
C GLY A 96 -12.78 -13.20 8.66
N GLY A 97 -12.22 -12.09 9.15
CA GLY A 97 -10.88 -11.66 8.80
C GLY A 97 -10.61 -10.18 9.06
N ARG A 98 -9.84 -9.56 8.16
CA ARG A 98 -9.37 -8.17 8.30
C ARG A 98 -9.51 -7.42 6.98
N ALA A 99 -9.85 -6.13 7.05
CA ALA A 99 -9.85 -5.24 5.90
C ALA A 99 -9.04 -3.97 6.20
N TYR A 100 -8.13 -3.62 5.29
CA TYR A 100 -7.28 -2.43 5.37
C TYR A 100 -7.59 -1.56 4.16
N SER A 101 -7.86 -0.27 4.39
CA SER A 101 -8.22 0.63 3.30
C SER A 101 -7.48 1.94 3.39
N VAL A 102 -7.16 2.51 2.23
CA VAL A 102 -6.76 3.90 2.08
C VAL A 102 -7.58 4.53 0.98
N HIS A 103 -8.03 5.77 1.19
CA HIS A 103 -8.55 6.58 0.10
C HIS A 103 -8.08 8.03 0.17
N TRP A 104 -8.13 8.70 -0.98
CA TRP A 104 -8.02 10.15 -1.08
C TRP A 104 -8.66 10.71 -2.35
N ASN A 105 -8.91 12.03 -2.36
CA ASN A 105 -9.34 12.75 -3.56
C ASN A 105 -8.69 14.14 -3.68
N VAL A 106 -9.03 14.85 -4.76
CA VAL A 106 -8.51 16.19 -5.10
C VAL A 106 -8.93 17.27 -4.11
N ASN A 107 -10.03 17.05 -3.37
CA ASN A 107 -10.55 17.98 -2.36
C ASN A 107 -9.85 17.79 -1.00
N GLY A 108 -8.83 16.93 -0.92
CA GLY A 108 -8.10 16.67 0.32
C GLY A 108 -8.83 15.74 1.30
N ASN A 109 -10.00 15.19 0.95
CA ASN A 109 -10.60 14.14 1.74
C ASN A 109 -9.70 12.91 1.66
N ASN A 110 -9.35 12.35 2.81
CA ASN A 110 -8.42 11.25 2.90
C ASN A 110 -8.61 10.45 4.19
N ARG A 111 -8.33 9.16 4.14
CA ARG A 111 -8.34 8.30 5.32
C ARG A 111 -7.48 7.07 5.11
N ILE A 112 -6.90 6.57 6.19
CA ILE A 112 -6.41 5.20 6.30
C ILE A 112 -7.19 4.52 7.41
N ALA A 113 -7.69 3.32 7.14
CA ALA A 113 -8.62 2.62 8.02
C ALA A 113 -8.35 1.12 8.09
N PHE A 114 -8.73 0.53 9.21
CA PHE A 114 -8.61 -0.88 9.52
C PHE A 114 -9.88 -1.36 10.22
N ALA A 115 -10.44 -2.46 9.72
CA ALA A 115 -11.54 -3.18 10.32
C ALA A 115 -11.17 -4.66 10.48
N ALA A 116 -11.72 -5.30 11.51
CA ALA A 116 -11.59 -6.74 11.74
C ALA A 116 -12.92 -7.30 12.22
N ASP A 117 -13.29 -8.47 11.70
CA ASP A 117 -14.46 -9.25 12.12
C ASP A 117 -15.76 -8.44 12.24
N GLY A 118 -16.05 -7.61 11.24
CA GLY A 118 -17.28 -6.83 11.22
C GLY A 118 -17.22 -5.53 12.03
N GLU A 119 -16.07 -5.17 12.60
CA GLU A 119 -15.90 -3.96 13.41
C GLU A 119 -14.84 -3.00 12.85
N LEU A 120 -15.18 -1.71 12.76
CA LEU A 120 -14.22 -0.66 12.42
C LEU A 120 -13.36 -0.33 13.64
N LEU A 121 -12.08 -0.68 13.59
CA LEU A 121 -11.16 -0.50 14.71
C LEU A 121 -10.36 0.79 14.62
N LEU A 122 -10.00 1.25 13.42
CA LEU A 122 -9.22 2.47 13.26
C LEU A 122 -9.62 3.19 11.96
N ALA A 123 -9.72 4.51 12.01
CA ALA A 123 -10.00 5.33 10.83
C ALA A 123 -9.45 6.76 11.00
N VAL A 124 -8.22 6.99 10.59
CA VAL A 124 -7.47 8.23 10.86
C VAL A 124 -7.19 9.04 9.60
N ASP A 125 -7.08 10.35 9.74
CA ASP A 125 -6.62 11.24 8.67
C ASP A 125 -5.13 10.96 8.38
N ALA A 126 -4.81 10.60 7.14
CA ALA A 126 -3.46 10.25 6.74
C ALA A 126 -2.52 11.47 6.66
N MET A 127 -3.04 12.68 6.44
CA MET A 127 -2.23 13.89 6.36
C MET A 127 -1.73 14.39 7.72
N TYR A 128 -2.41 14.02 8.81
CA TYR A 128 -2.14 14.56 10.14
C TYR A 128 -1.74 13.46 11.16
N PRO A 129 -0.56 12.83 11.01
CA PRO A 129 -0.13 11.76 11.91
C PRO A 129 0.06 12.16 13.38
N GLY A 130 0.10 13.47 13.66
CA GLY A 130 0.16 13.97 15.03
C GLY A 130 -1.13 13.74 15.83
N SER A 131 -2.29 13.59 15.17
CA SER A 131 -3.55 13.31 15.88
C SER A 131 -3.69 11.84 16.30
N TRP A 132 -2.93 10.94 15.67
CA TRP A 132 -3.06 9.49 15.88
C TRP A 132 -2.66 9.04 17.28
N THR A 133 -1.85 9.82 17.99
CA THR A 133 -1.35 9.45 19.33
C THR A 133 -2.46 9.32 20.37
N HIS A 134 -3.65 9.85 20.08
CA HIS A 134 -4.83 9.75 20.93
C HIS A 134 -5.77 8.60 20.53
N GLU A 135 -5.44 7.85 19.47
CA GLU A 135 -6.26 6.76 18.97
C GLU A 135 -5.98 5.49 19.76
N ALA A 136 -6.93 5.11 20.61
CA ALA A 136 -6.81 3.95 21.50
C ALA A 136 -6.47 2.66 20.74
N ASN A 137 -7.00 2.52 19.53
CA ASN A 137 -6.86 1.31 18.72
C ASN A 137 -5.64 1.34 17.78
N LEU A 138 -4.77 2.36 17.84
CA LEU A 138 -3.56 2.42 17.01
C LEU A 138 -2.62 1.22 17.27
N ALA A 139 -2.62 0.70 18.50
CA ALA A 139 -1.82 -0.46 18.89
C ALA A 139 -2.18 -1.75 18.11
N HIS A 140 -3.38 -1.84 17.52
CA HIS A 140 -3.78 -2.98 16.68
C HIS A 140 -3.16 -2.96 15.28
N TRP A 141 -2.48 -1.86 14.89
CA TRP A 141 -1.85 -1.74 13.58
C TRP A 141 -0.39 -1.21 13.69
N PRO A 142 0.55 -2.01 14.18
CA PRO A 142 1.92 -1.57 14.46
C PRO A 142 2.68 -1.09 13.22
N GLU A 143 2.37 -1.62 12.03
CA GLU A 143 2.94 -1.17 10.76
C GLU A 143 2.61 0.30 10.47
N LEU A 144 1.42 0.77 10.85
CA LEU A 144 1.04 2.18 10.70
C LEU A 144 1.89 3.07 11.59
N THR A 145 2.12 2.67 12.84
CA THR A 145 3.02 3.37 13.76
C THR A 145 4.45 3.40 13.23
N ALA A 146 4.96 2.28 12.72
CA ALA A 146 6.30 2.18 12.14
C ALA A 146 6.47 3.10 10.92
N MET A 147 5.41 3.27 10.13
CA MET A 147 5.41 4.12 8.93
C MET A 147 5.12 5.60 9.22
N ALA A 148 4.66 5.98 10.41
CA ALA A 148 4.28 7.34 10.79
C ALA A 148 5.30 8.46 10.39
N PRO A 149 6.64 8.26 10.49
CA PRO A 149 7.60 9.28 10.04
C PRO A 149 7.50 9.63 8.54
N HIS A 150 6.96 8.74 7.71
CA HIS A 150 6.78 8.93 6.27
C HIS A 150 5.48 9.65 5.90
N PHE A 151 4.56 9.86 6.85
CA PHE A 151 3.32 10.61 6.63
C PHE A 151 3.50 12.13 6.78
N ARG A 152 4.67 12.59 7.25
CA ARG A 152 4.97 14.02 7.51
C ARG A 152 5.19 14.81 6.22
N TRP A 153 4.10 15.14 5.53
CA TRP A 153 4.14 15.79 4.21
C TRP A 153 4.76 17.19 4.23
N ARG A 154 4.60 17.93 5.33
CA ARG A 154 5.30 19.20 5.57
C ARG A 154 6.83 19.07 5.55
N ASN A 155 7.36 17.85 5.72
CA ASN A 155 8.79 17.54 5.63
C ASN A 155 9.16 16.95 4.24
N GLY A 156 8.36 17.24 3.21
CA GLY A 156 8.58 16.75 1.84
C GLY A 156 8.33 15.25 1.66
N LYS A 157 7.62 14.59 2.60
CA LYS A 157 7.20 13.19 2.46
C LYS A 157 5.85 13.08 1.74
N SER A 158 5.53 11.89 1.28
CA SER A 158 4.25 11.60 0.64
C SER A 158 3.44 10.69 1.55
N TRP A 159 2.44 11.25 2.23
CA TRP A 159 1.50 10.48 3.04
C TRP A 159 0.77 9.42 2.20
N ARG A 160 0.43 9.72 0.94
CA ARG A 160 -0.16 8.74 0.00
C ARG A 160 0.75 7.52 -0.21
N ALA A 161 2.04 7.75 -0.46
CA ALA A 161 3.01 6.68 -0.62
C ALA A 161 3.22 5.89 0.68
N ALA A 162 3.14 6.57 1.83
CA ALA A 162 3.24 5.95 3.14
C ALA A 162 2.02 5.08 3.45
N SER A 163 0.81 5.52 3.12
CA SER A 163 -0.42 4.73 3.28
C SER A 163 -0.38 3.43 2.48
N LEU A 164 -0.08 3.52 1.18
CA LEU A 164 0.04 2.35 0.31
C LEU A 164 1.12 1.39 0.83
N ALA A 165 2.28 1.92 1.25
CA ALA A 165 3.34 1.12 1.85
C ALA A 165 2.94 0.49 3.19
N THR A 166 2.10 1.14 3.99
CA THR A 166 1.61 0.58 5.25
C THR A 166 0.77 -0.66 4.98
N ILE A 167 -0.18 -0.58 4.04
CA ILE A 167 -1.03 -1.72 3.67
C ILE A 167 -0.19 -2.84 3.05
N GLU A 168 0.77 -2.55 2.18
CA GLU A 168 1.68 -3.58 1.63
C GLU A 168 2.54 -4.22 2.71
N LEU A 169 3.06 -3.46 3.68
CA LEU A 169 3.83 -4.01 4.79
C LEU A 169 2.98 -4.97 5.64
N THR A 170 1.72 -4.60 5.86
CA THR A 170 0.78 -5.34 6.72
C THR A 170 0.31 -6.64 6.05
N THR A 171 -0.06 -6.56 4.78
CA THR A 171 -0.74 -7.64 4.06
C THR A 171 0.21 -8.45 3.18
N GLY A 172 1.37 -7.89 2.83
CA GLY A 172 2.23 -8.40 1.76
C GLY A 172 1.70 -8.12 0.34
N CYS A 173 0.54 -7.49 0.22
CA CYS A 173 -0.12 -7.23 -1.06
C CYS A 173 0.36 -5.91 -1.66
N ARG A 174 0.60 -5.85 -2.96
CA ARG A 174 1.21 -4.68 -3.61
C ARG A 174 0.38 -4.15 -4.76
N LEU A 175 -0.05 -2.90 -4.65
CA LEU A 175 -0.63 -2.16 -5.77
C LEU A 175 0.49 -1.72 -6.74
N SER A 176 0.73 -2.54 -7.75
CA SER A 176 1.77 -2.29 -8.76
C SER A 176 1.23 -1.52 -9.97
N GLN A 177 2.14 -1.01 -10.80
CA GLN A 177 1.76 -0.46 -12.11
C GLN A 177 1.10 -1.53 -12.99
N GLU A 178 1.67 -2.74 -13.02
CA GLU A 178 1.10 -3.88 -13.72
C GLU A 178 -0.33 -4.19 -13.24
N TRP A 179 -0.58 -4.10 -11.93
CA TRP A 179 -1.92 -4.30 -11.37
C TRP A 179 -2.95 -3.33 -11.97
N LEU A 180 -2.54 -2.07 -12.18
CA LEU A 180 -3.36 -0.98 -12.70
C LEU A 180 -3.53 -1.02 -14.22
N GLU A 181 -2.66 -1.73 -14.93
CA GLU A 181 -2.69 -1.85 -16.39
C GLU A 181 -3.47 -3.09 -16.87
N GLN A 182 -3.62 -4.08 -15.99
CA GLN A 182 -4.37 -5.30 -16.26
C GLN A 182 -5.89 -5.07 -16.22
N GLU A 183 -6.61 -5.75 -17.10
CA GLU A 183 -8.05 -5.83 -17.00
C GLU A 183 -8.46 -6.75 -15.86
N ARG A 184 -9.50 -6.37 -15.12
CA ARG A 184 -9.99 -7.10 -13.95
C ARG A 184 -11.51 -7.12 -13.91
N PRO A 185 -12.11 -8.20 -13.37
CA PRO A 185 -13.54 -8.16 -13.05
C PRO A 185 -13.83 -6.99 -12.13
N HIS A 186 -15.01 -6.41 -12.31
CA HIS A 186 -15.47 -5.33 -11.47
C HIS A 186 -16.93 -5.52 -11.10
N LEU A 187 -17.29 -5.00 -9.95
CA LEU A 187 -18.65 -5.00 -9.44
C LEU A 187 -19.20 -3.59 -9.56
N THR A 188 -20.44 -3.47 -9.99
CA THR A 188 -21.18 -2.20 -10.04
C THR A 188 -22.45 -2.29 -9.23
N GLY A 189 -22.85 -1.20 -8.60
CA GLY A 189 -24.13 -1.11 -7.91
C GLY A 189 -24.60 0.33 -7.72
N GLN A 190 -25.85 0.48 -7.32
CA GLN A 190 -26.42 1.77 -6.99
C GLN A 190 -25.69 2.35 -5.77
N ARG A 191 -25.37 3.64 -5.83
CA ARG A 191 -24.83 4.34 -4.68
C ARG A 191 -25.94 4.55 -3.66
N TRP A 192 -25.65 4.35 -2.37
CA TRP A 192 -26.61 4.62 -1.30
C TRP A 192 -27.16 6.04 -1.49
N GLY A 193 -28.48 6.17 -1.60
CA GLY A 193 -29.16 7.28 -2.26
C GLY A 193 -28.58 8.67 -1.99
N SER A 194 -28.58 9.50 -3.04
CA SER A 194 -28.17 10.92 -3.11
C SER A 194 -28.79 11.86 -2.05
N ALA A 195 -29.66 11.36 -1.16
CA ALA A 195 -30.14 12.05 0.03
C ALA A 195 -29.16 11.99 1.22
N ALA A 196 -28.23 11.03 1.25
CA ALA A 196 -27.19 10.96 2.27
C ALA A 196 -26.03 11.90 1.88
N ARG A 197 -26.22 13.21 2.11
CA ARG A 197 -25.09 14.16 2.23
C ARG A 197 -24.03 13.48 3.08
N SER A 198 -22.75 13.48 2.63
CA SER A 198 -21.61 12.99 3.42
C SER A 198 -21.87 13.28 4.88
N PRO A 199 -22.30 12.31 5.69
CA PRO A 199 -22.50 12.63 7.06
C PRO A 199 -21.08 12.78 7.56
N SER A 200 -20.84 13.86 8.29
CA SER A 200 -19.78 13.88 9.28
C SER A 200 -20.12 12.79 10.29
N VAL A 201 -20.05 11.51 9.88
CA VAL A 201 -20.26 10.37 10.74
C VAL A 201 -19.02 10.35 11.60
N THR A 202 -19.14 10.93 12.79
CA THR A 202 -18.28 10.58 13.89
C THR A 202 -18.59 9.13 14.22
N VAL A 203 -17.95 8.21 13.51
CA VAL A 203 -18.04 6.79 13.80
C VAL A 203 -17.37 6.61 15.15
N ARG A 204 -18.15 6.19 16.14
CA ARG A 204 -17.63 5.90 17.47
C ARG A 204 -16.88 4.57 17.37
N VAL A 205 -15.57 4.67 17.17
CA VAL A 205 -14.66 3.53 17.27
C VAL A 205 -14.80 2.95 18.68
N LYS A 206 -15.21 1.69 18.80
CA LYS A 206 -15.28 1.01 20.09
C LYS A 206 -13.87 0.56 20.49
N PRO A 207 -13.44 0.75 21.75
CA PRO A 207 -12.28 0.04 22.26
C PRO A 207 -12.64 -1.44 22.38
N VAL A 208 -11.92 -2.32 21.67
CA VAL A 208 -12.24 -3.75 21.56
C VAL A 208 -11.00 -4.57 21.89
N ARG A 209 -11.15 -5.63 22.69
CA ARG A 209 -10.12 -6.67 22.86
C ARG A 209 -10.27 -7.68 21.73
N LEU A 210 -9.37 -7.65 20.76
CA LEU A 210 -9.25 -8.73 19.78
C LEU A 210 -8.68 -10.00 20.44
N PRO A 211 -9.09 -11.20 20.01
CA PRO A 211 -8.42 -12.44 20.41
C PRO A 211 -6.95 -12.41 19.95
N GLU A 212 -6.04 -12.84 20.82
CA GLU A 212 -4.60 -12.86 20.53
C GLU A 212 -4.31 -13.72 19.29
N SER A 213 -3.97 -13.08 18.18
CA SER A 213 -3.42 -13.80 17.02
C SER A 213 -2.03 -14.34 17.37
N HIS A 214 -1.79 -15.63 17.11
CA HIS A 214 -0.55 -16.32 17.46
C HIS A 214 0.68 -15.63 16.81
N PRO A 215 1.68 -15.17 17.57
CA PRO A 215 2.76 -14.28 17.09
C PRO A 215 3.84 -14.96 16.22
N ARG A 216 3.62 -16.20 15.75
CA ARG A 216 4.67 -16.98 15.08
C ARG A 216 4.94 -16.55 13.63
N SER A 217 4.04 -15.83 12.96
CA SER A 217 4.25 -15.40 11.55
C SER A 217 4.96 -14.05 11.43
N THR A 218 4.69 -13.09 12.31
CA THR A 218 5.21 -11.71 12.21
C THR A 218 6.69 -11.60 12.62
N ALA A 219 7.11 -12.33 13.66
CA ALA A 219 8.49 -12.30 14.16
C ALA A 219 9.51 -12.87 13.16
N ARG A 220 9.13 -13.89 12.38
CA ARG A 220 9.99 -14.46 11.32
C ARG A 220 10.21 -13.49 10.15
N ARG A 221 9.22 -12.63 9.85
CA ARG A 221 9.30 -11.65 8.77
C ARG A 221 10.23 -10.48 9.11
N MET A 222 10.26 -10.03 10.37
CA MET A 222 11.21 -9.00 10.80
C MET A 222 12.67 -9.49 10.85
N GLN A 223 12.94 -10.72 11.31
CA GLN A 223 14.31 -11.26 11.34
C GLN A 223 14.89 -11.51 9.93
N ALA A 224 14.06 -11.82 8.94
CA ALA A 224 14.48 -11.99 7.55
C ALA A 224 14.98 -10.66 6.93
N LEU A 225 14.38 -9.53 7.30
CA LEU A 225 14.79 -8.20 6.82
C LEU A 225 16.10 -7.72 7.46
N THR A 226 16.44 -8.16 8.68
CA THR A 226 17.71 -7.79 9.33
C THR A 226 18.90 -8.59 8.80
N ARG A 227 18.71 -9.83 8.32
CA ARG A 227 19.79 -10.66 7.77
C ARG A 227 20.23 -10.26 6.36
N ALA A 228 19.35 -9.64 5.56
CA ALA A 228 19.66 -9.19 4.19
C ALA A 228 20.53 -7.92 4.12
N ALA A 229 20.80 -7.25 5.25
CA ALA A 229 21.55 -6.00 5.31
C ALA A 229 23.02 -6.14 5.77
N ARG A 230 23.55 -7.36 5.94
CA ARG A 230 24.98 -7.55 6.28
C ARG A 230 25.85 -7.53 5.01
N PRO A 231 26.78 -6.58 4.84
CA PRO A 231 27.73 -6.60 3.74
C PRO A 231 28.70 -7.78 3.93
N ALA A 232 28.88 -8.57 2.87
CA ALA A 232 29.86 -9.65 2.82
C ALA A 232 31.27 -9.09 3.04
N ARG A 233 31.92 -9.47 4.14
CA ARG A 233 33.36 -9.24 4.36
C ARG A 233 34.14 -10.01 3.28
N ARG A 234 34.73 -9.27 2.34
CA ARG A 234 35.72 -9.83 1.40
C ARG A 234 36.93 -10.31 2.20
N ARG A 235 37.16 -11.62 2.15
CA ARG A 235 38.33 -12.30 2.71
C ARG A 235 39.41 -12.29 1.64
N THR A 236 40.41 -11.43 1.77
CA THR A 236 41.60 -11.41 0.89
C THR A 236 42.58 -12.48 1.36
N SER A 237 42.61 -13.62 0.65
CA SER A 237 43.71 -14.59 0.76
C SER A 237 44.83 -14.19 -0.21
N ARG A 238 45.95 -13.70 0.33
CA ARG A 238 47.22 -13.60 -0.40
C ARG A 238 47.84 -15.00 -0.46
N GLY A 239 47.73 -15.65 -1.62
CA GLY A 239 48.50 -16.83 -1.99
C GLY A 239 49.76 -16.42 -2.74
N SER A 240 50.89 -16.93 -2.28
CA SER A 240 52.24 -16.80 -2.84
C SER A 240 52.37 -17.47 -4.21
N SER A 241 53.07 -16.82 -5.14
CA SER A 241 53.87 -17.51 -6.17
C SER A 241 55.12 -16.69 -6.52
N ARG A 242 56.28 -17.31 -6.23
CA ARG A 242 57.58 -17.11 -6.91
C ARG A 242 57.44 -17.76 -8.31
N CYS A 243 58.13 -17.45 -9.42
CA CYS A 243 59.43 -16.88 -9.83
C CYS A 243 59.37 -16.75 -11.39
N PRO A 244 60.43 -16.48 -12.18
CA PRO A 244 61.50 -15.48 -12.07
C PRO A 244 61.75 -14.69 -13.40
N GLY A 245 62.44 -13.54 -13.27
CA GLY A 245 63.54 -13.10 -14.16
C GLY A 245 63.28 -12.69 -15.62
N SER A 246 63.49 -11.39 -15.92
CA SER A 246 64.50 -10.95 -16.91
C SER A 246 64.61 -9.41 -16.95
N ARG A 247 65.84 -8.93 -16.78
CA ARG A 247 66.32 -7.56 -17.07
C ARG A 247 65.96 -7.13 -18.50
N TRP A 248 65.73 -5.84 -18.73
CA TRP A 248 66.34 -5.04 -19.82
C TRP A 248 66.19 -3.54 -19.49
N ALA A 249 67.23 -2.79 -19.83
CA ALA A 249 67.46 -1.38 -19.53
C ALA A 249 67.13 -0.46 -20.73
N GLY A 250 67.06 0.85 -20.47
CA GLY A 250 67.00 1.94 -21.47
C GLY A 250 65.77 2.82 -21.22
N GLY A 251 65.87 4.11 -20.84
CA GLY A 251 66.57 5.19 -21.52
C GLY A 251 65.48 6.21 -21.93
N GLY A 252 65.24 7.25 -21.14
CA GLY A 252 65.65 8.60 -21.50
C GLY A 252 64.43 9.54 -21.61
N PRO A 253 64.61 10.88 -21.55
CA PRO A 253 63.58 11.82 -21.11
C PRO A 253 63.05 12.75 -22.22
N ALA A 254 62.07 13.57 -21.83
CA ALA A 254 61.87 14.97 -22.25
C ALA A 254 60.69 15.32 -23.18
N SER A 255 60.23 16.56 -22.95
CA SER A 255 59.31 17.42 -23.72
C SER A 255 57.81 17.11 -23.56
N GLY A 256 56.91 18.07 -23.35
CA GLY A 256 57.00 19.52 -23.34
C GLY A 256 55.69 20.14 -23.87
N ARG A 257 55.38 21.36 -23.40
CA ARG A 257 54.38 22.34 -23.92
C ARG A 257 52.93 22.08 -23.51
N ARG A 258 52.22 22.99 -22.82
CA ARG A 258 51.92 24.45 -22.93
C ARG A 258 50.56 24.73 -23.57
N CYS A 259 49.75 25.45 -22.79
CA CYS A 259 48.89 26.60 -23.15
C CYS A 259 47.76 26.47 -24.17
N ARG A 260 46.53 26.81 -23.71
CA ARG A 260 45.65 27.96 -24.08
C ARG A 260 44.23 27.59 -23.63
N ARG A 261 43.51 28.26 -22.72
CA ARG A 261 43.02 29.66 -22.59
C ARG A 261 42.16 30.13 -23.77
N ARG A 262 40.97 30.65 -23.41
CA ARG A 262 39.95 31.41 -24.17
C ARG A 262 38.93 30.52 -24.91
N ARG A 263 37.61 30.77 -24.85
CA ARG A 263 36.79 31.92 -24.45
C ARG A 263 35.61 31.45 -23.61
#